data_AF-A0A9D5E7M9-F1
#
_entry.id   AF-A0A9D5E7M9-F1
#
_cell.length_a   1.000
_cell.length_b   1.000
_cell.length_c   1.000
_cell.angle_alpha   90.00
_cell.angle_beta   90.00
_cell.angle_gamma   90.00
#
_symmetry.space_group_name_H-M   'P 1'
#
loop_
_entity.id
_entity.type
_entity.pdbx_description
1 polymer ?
#
loop_
_entity_poly.entity_id
_entity_poly.type
_entity_poly.pdbx_seq_one_letter_code
_entity_poly.pdbx_strand_id
1 'polypeptide(L)'
;MSLLAFGLSAQLGAAAWAGPFTAVIDHTESSPALLRIERDHTQVNVLGGVLGDPFNPLRAGRDGGTPSTGIEINVLGGVVAAWSEHHAGVRVNVRSGTLETGASFGAGSSLSVHGGWVGGLPIAAGTLQPSVVIGAGARADVHGGSVDAGAQVWGELNVFGGSLGADPIGLPTGLAPFDVETRYQDSVRVRHGGVVNVYGGLIGQHLRADDGAEVNLFVLSASLDGAALGLGLGGTRTIDLRGGAALDVVLADGSRLGLVLDETGLPLIGPTGPVQAPDYVSSGALLTVTLVPAPGSAALLGMCGLLAARRRR
;
A
#
# COMPACT_ATOMS: atom_id res chain seq x y z
N MET A 1 -22.04 -46.87 1.76
CA MET A 1 -22.21 -45.56 1.10
C MET A 1 -20.88 -44.83 1.20
N SER A 2 -20.05 -44.94 0.17
CA SER A 2 -18.76 -44.25 0.11
C SER A 2 -18.93 -42.99 -0.71
N LEU A 3 -18.69 -41.84 -0.08
CA LEU A 3 -18.75 -40.52 -0.70
C LEU A 3 -17.47 -40.34 -1.55
N LEU A 4 -17.60 -40.47 -2.86
CA LEU A 4 -16.56 -40.10 -3.82
C LEU A 4 -16.50 -38.56 -3.88
N ALA A 5 -15.56 -37.97 -3.14
CA ALA A 5 -15.21 -36.57 -3.28
C ALA A 5 -14.39 -36.40 -4.58
N PHE A 6 -15.06 -35.95 -5.64
CA PHE A 6 -14.37 -35.40 -6.80
C PHE A 6 -13.75 -34.06 -6.38
N GLY A 7 -12.47 -34.08 -6.04
CA GLY A 7 -11.66 -32.88 -5.97
C GLY A 7 -11.46 -32.32 -7.37
N LEU A 8 -12.40 -31.50 -7.84
CA LEU A 8 -12.12 -30.53 -8.88
C LEU A 8 -11.13 -29.52 -8.27
N SER A 9 -9.83 -29.81 -8.38
CA SER A 9 -8.85 -28.73 -8.44
C SER A 9 -9.13 -28.02 -9.76
N ALA A 10 -9.85 -26.91 -9.68
CA ALA A 10 -9.84 -25.96 -10.78
C ALA A 10 -8.38 -25.54 -10.93
N GLN A 11 -7.69 -26.09 -11.93
CA GLN A 11 -6.58 -25.39 -12.56
C GLN A 11 -7.18 -24.07 -13.04
N LEU A 12 -7.20 -23.08 -12.15
CA LEU A 12 -7.14 -21.69 -12.54
C LEU A 12 -5.81 -21.57 -13.26
N GLY A 13 -5.77 -22.00 -14.52
CA GLY A 13 -4.76 -21.57 -15.45
C GLY A 13 -4.83 -20.07 -15.37
N ALA A 14 -3.83 -19.46 -14.75
CA ALA A 14 -3.62 -18.04 -14.81
C ALA A 14 -3.51 -17.75 -16.30
N ALA A 15 -4.64 -17.37 -16.93
CA ALA A 15 -4.63 -16.98 -18.31
C ALA A 15 -3.56 -15.89 -18.38
N ALA A 16 -2.46 -16.19 -19.08
CA ALA A 16 -1.43 -15.19 -19.33
C ALA A 16 -2.19 -13.95 -19.81
N TRP A 17 -2.05 -12.87 -19.05
CA TRP A 17 -2.67 -11.61 -19.44
C TRP A 17 -2.17 -11.35 -20.84
N ALA A 18 -3.07 -11.41 -21.82
CA ALA A 18 -2.74 -11.45 -23.24
C ALA A 18 -2.15 -10.11 -23.68
N GLY A 19 -0.91 -9.87 -23.25
CA GLY A 19 -0.08 -8.74 -23.58
C GLY A 19 1.02 -9.17 -24.55
N PRO A 20 1.75 -8.21 -25.12
CA PRO A 20 2.81 -8.46 -26.09
C PRO A 20 4.10 -8.96 -25.42
N PHE A 21 4.01 -10.00 -24.57
CA PHE A 21 5.19 -10.56 -23.90
C PHE A 21 5.91 -11.54 -24.83
N THR A 22 7.22 -11.35 -24.99
CA THR A 22 8.07 -12.26 -25.76
C THR A 22 8.64 -13.40 -24.91
N ALA A 23 8.57 -13.26 -23.59
CA ALA A 23 8.93 -14.30 -22.63
C ALA A 23 7.90 -14.34 -21.49
N VAL A 24 7.45 -15.54 -21.14
CA VAL A 24 6.59 -15.80 -19.98
C VAL A 24 7.27 -16.88 -19.15
N ILE A 25 7.47 -16.59 -17.86
CA ILE A 25 8.13 -17.48 -16.90
C ILE A 25 7.13 -17.79 -15.81
N ASP A 26 6.66 -19.04 -15.76
CA ASP A 26 5.79 -19.51 -14.69
C ASP A 26 6.62 -20.19 -13.60
N HIS A 27 6.48 -19.72 -12.38
CA HIS A 27 7.22 -20.16 -11.21
C HIS A 27 6.27 -20.80 -10.21
N THR A 28 6.40 -22.12 -10.00
CA THR A 28 5.49 -22.93 -9.19
C THR A 28 6.15 -23.61 -8.00
N GLU A 29 7.48 -23.68 -7.97
CA GLU A 29 8.28 -24.37 -6.95
C GLU A 29 9.35 -23.43 -6.40
N SER A 30 9.88 -23.67 -5.21
CA SER A 30 10.91 -22.78 -4.66
C SER A 30 12.20 -22.81 -5.50
N SER A 31 12.66 -21.66 -5.98
CA SER A 31 13.94 -21.55 -6.71
C SER A 31 14.64 -20.23 -6.44
N PRO A 32 15.94 -20.27 -6.09
CA PRO A 32 16.77 -19.07 -6.02
C PRO A 32 17.25 -18.61 -7.40
N ALA A 33 16.97 -19.33 -8.50
CA ALA A 33 17.66 -19.14 -9.77
C ALA A 33 17.29 -17.84 -10.53
N LEU A 34 16.15 -17.24 -10.21
CA LEU A 34 15.66 -16.03 -10.87
C LEU A 34 15.94 -14.81 -10.00
N LEU A 35 17.19 -14.36 -10.02
CA LEU A 35 17.61 -13.16 -9.28
C LEU A 35 17.59 -11.89 -10.16
N ARG A 36 17.49 -12.03 -11.49
CA ARG A 36 17.59 -10.89 -12.41
C ARG A 36 16.69 -11.05 -13.64
N ILE A 37 15.84 -10.06 -13.89
CA ILE A 37 14.90 -9.98 -15.01
C ILE A 37 15.15 -8.67 -15.77
N GLU A 38 15.92 -8.71 -16.86
CA GLU A 38 16.29 -7.50 -17.63
C GLU A 38 15.77 -7.46 -19.05
N ARG A 39 15.20 -8.57 -19.51
CA ARG A 39 14.68 -8.69 -20.86
C ARG A 39 13.34 -7.95 -20.94
N ASP A 40 13.25 -6.96 -21.82
CA ASP A 40 11.98 -6.28 -22.11
C ASP A 40 10.92 -7.29 -22.58
N HIS A 41 9.65 -6.94 -22.38
CA HIS A 41 8.52 -7.80 -22.73
C HIS A 41 8.59 -9.18 -22.06
N THR A 42 8.93 -9.21 -20.77
CA THR A 42 8.98 -10.43 -19.95
C THR A 42 7.91 -10.40 -18.88
N GLN A 43 7.12 -11.46 -18.80
CA GLN A 43 6.18 -11.68 -17.71
C GLN A 43 6.71 -12.80 -16.81
N VAL A 44 6.68 -12.60 -15.49
CA VAL A 44 6.98 -13.62 -14.48
C VAL A 44 5.74 -13.84 -13.62
N ASN A 45 5.27 -15.08 -13.53
CA ASN A 45 4.12 -15.45 -12.71
C ASN A 45 4.59 -16.32 -11.55
N VAL A 46 4.45 -15.83 -10.32
CA VAL A 46 4.72 -16.56 -9.09
C VAL A 46 3.41 -17.20 -8.62
N LEU A 47 3.17 -18.41 -9.11
CA LEU A 47 1.93 -19.16 -8.89
C LEU A 47 1.96 -19.96 -7.56
N GLY A 48 3.16 -20.27 -7.06
CA GLY A 48 3.40 -21.01 -5.83
C GLY A 48 4.89 -21.05 -5.48
N GLY A 49 5.23 -21.66 -4.35
CA GLY A 49 6.62 -21.75 -3.87
C GLY A 49 7.23 -20.39 -3.53
N VAL A 50 8.55 -20.35 -3.45
CA VAL A 50 9.34 -19.15 -3.14
C VAL A 50 10.18 -18.74 -4.34
N LEU A 51 10.02 -17.51 -4.81
CA LEU A 51 10.87 -16.87 -5.82
C LEU A 51 11.90 -15.99 -5.12
N GLY A 52 13.18 -16.22 -5.42
CA GLY A 52 14.28 -15.42 -4.91
C GLY A 52 14.97 -16.04 -3.70
N ASP A 53 16.02 -15.35 -3.26
CA ASP A 53 16.86 -15.70 -2.12
C ASP A 53 16.82 -14.53 -1.11
N PRO A 54 16.54 -14.76 0.18
CA PRO A 54 16.50 -13.70 1.19
C PRO A 54 17.78 -12.87 1.28
N PHE A 55 18.91 -13.37 0.78
CA PHE A 55 20.18 -12.66 0.78
C PHE A 55 20.53 -11.99 -0.55
N ASN A 56 19.83 -12.32 -1.63
CA ASN A 56 20.10 -11.79 -2.97
C ASN A 56 18.86 -11.16 -3.56
N PRO A 57 18.87 -9.84 -3.82
CA PRO A 57 17.66 -9.17 -4.25
C PRO A 57 17.18 -9.66 -5.62
N LEU A 58 15.87 -9.83 -5.77
CA LEU A 58 15.24 -9.97 -7.07
C LEU A 58 15.31 -8.62 -7.79
N ARG A 59 16.16 -8.53 -8.81
CA ARG A 59 16.30 -7.32 -9.64
C ARG A 59 15.44 -7.45 -10.88
N ALA A 60 14.53 -6.51 -11.08
CA ALA A 60 13.74 -6.41 -12.30
C ALA A 60 13.96 -5.05 -12.97
N GLY A 61 14.16 -5.08 -14.28
CA GLY A 61 14.50 -3.91 -15.08
C GLY A 61 16.02 -3.67 -15.17
N ARG A 62 16.40 -2.78 -16.09
CA ARG A 62 17.81 -2.45 -16.37
C ARG A 62 18.37 -1.50 -15.31
N ASP A 63 19.62 -1.77 -14.91
CA ASP A 63 20.41 -0.84 -14.10
C ASP A 63 20.69 0.47 -14.87
N GLY A 64 21.04 1.54 -14.13
CA GLY A 64 21.51 2.79 -14.74
C GLY A 64 20.40 3.73 -15.24
N GLY A 65 19.14 3.51 -14.83
CA GLY A 65 18.04 4.46 -15.05
C GLY A 65 17.43 4.46 -16.45
N THR A 66 17.87 3.57 -17.34
CA THR A 66 17.19 3.35 -18.61
C THR A 66 15.88 2.59 -18.34
N PRO A 67 14.70 3.13 -18.72
CA PRO A 67 13.44 2.45 -18.49
C PRO A 67 13.41 1.10 -19.22
N SER A 68 12.98 0.07 -18.50
CA SER A 68 12.58 -1.20 -19.09
C SER A 68 11.14 -1.10 -19.60
N THR A 69 10.84 -1.82 -20.68
CA THR A 69 9.51 -1.81 -21.28
C THR A 69 8.88 -3.19 -21.20
N GLY A 70 7.71 -3.28 -20.58
CA GLY A 70 6.93 -4.52 -20.56
C GLY A 70 7.52 -5.62 -19.67
N ILE A 71 8.17 -5.27 -18.55
CA ILE A 71 8.48 -6.25 -17.50
C ILE A 71 7.33 -6.26 -16.50
N GLU A 72 6.74 -7.43 -16.29
CA GLU A 72 5.62 -7.62 -15.38
C GLU A 72 5.85 -8.81 -14.45
N ILE A 73 5.63 -8.63 -13.15
CA ILE A 73 5.72 -9.69 -12.13
C ILE A 73 4.35 -9.84 -11.48
N ASN A 74 3.78 -11.03 -11.54
CA ASN A 74 2.47 -11.36 -10.99
C ASN A 74 2.62 -12.36 -9.84
N VAL A 75 2.26 -11.96 -8.63
CA VAL A 75 2.29 -12.81 -7.43
C VAL A 75 0.88 -13.30 -7.12
N LEU A 76 0.59 -14.55 -7.50
CA LEU A 76 -0.75 -15.15 -7.53
C LEU A 76 -0.97 -16.25 -6.47
N GLY A 77 -0.04 -16.42 -5.54
CA GLY A 77 -0.17 -17.39 -4.44
C GLY A 77 1.15 -17.87 -3.84
N GLY A 78 2.27 -17.64 -4.53
CA GLY A 78 3.61 -17.88 -3.97
C GLY A 78 4.16 -16.68 -3.20
N VAL A 79 5.42 -16.80 -2.82
CA VAL A 79 6.17 -15.80 -2.06
C VAL A 79 7.34 -15.30 -2.90
N VAL A 80 7.54 -13.99 -2.94
CA VAL A 80 8.82 -13.40 -3.39
C VAL A 80 9.60 -13.09 -2.11
N ALA A 81 10.52 -13.98 -1.73
CA ALA A 81 11.21 -13.95 -0.43
C ALA A 81 12.59 -13.28 -0.49
N ALA A 82 12.80 -12.43 -1.49
CA ALA A 82 13.98 -11.60 -1.63
C ALA A 82 13.60 -10.13 -1.60
N TRP A 83 14.51 -9.29 -1.10
CA TRP A 83 14.44 -7.86 -1.37
C TRP A 83 14.29 -7.63 -2.86
N SER A 84 13.28 -6.88 -3.26
CA SER A 84 12.98 -6.71 -4.67
C SER A 84 13.32 -5.29 -5.10
N GLU A 85 14.23 -5.17 -6.08
CA GLU A 85 14.61 -3.91 -6.70
C GLU A 85 13.97 -3.85 -8.08
N HIS A 86 12.98 -2.98 -8.23
CA HIS A 86 12.25 -2.79 -9.47
C HIS A 86 12.67 -1.46 -10.10
N HIS A 87 13.59 -1.52 -11.07
CA HIS A 87 14.03 -0.37 -11.84
C HIS A 87 12.91 0.16 -12.75
N ALA A 88 13.17 1.28 -13.41
CA ALA A 88 12.15 2.06 -14.11
C ALA A 88 11.31 1.24 -15.11
N GLY A 89 9.98 1.42 -15.07
CA GLY A 89 9.03 0.83 -16.00
C GLY A 89 8.59 -0.61 -15.70
N VAL A 90 8.93 -1.14 -14.51
CA VAL A 90 8.50 -2.47 -14.06
C VAL A 90 7.10 -2.41 -13.44
N ARG A 91 6.26 -3.40 -13.75
CA ARG A 91 4.94 -3.56 -13.10
C ARG A 91 4.95 -4.78 -12.19
N VAL A 92 4.45 -4.62 -10.97
CA VAL A 92 4.28 -5.72 -10.01
C VAL A 92 2.83 -5.77 -9.57
N ASN A 93 2.21 -6.94 -9.66
CA ASN A 93 0.84 -7.18 -9.25
C ASN A 93 0.80 -8.26 -8.17
N VAL A 94 0.29 -7.95 -6.99
CA VAL A 94 0.10 -8.90 -5.88
C VAL A 94 -1.39 -9.11 -5.68
N ARG A 95 -1.87 -10.36 -5.77
CA ARG A 95 -3.31 -10.69 -5.65
C ARG A 95 -3.65 -11.61 -4.50
N SER A 96 -2.79 -12.57 -4.22
CA SER A 96 -3.06 -13.62 -3.22
C SER A 96 -1.80 -14.24 -2.64
N GLY A 97 -0.62 -13.71 -2.99
CA GLY A 97 0.66 -14.17 -2.43
C GLY A 97 1.35 -13.07 -1.61
N THR A 98 2.65 -13.24 -1.44
CA THR A 98 3.44 -12.51 -0.43
C THR A 98 4.68 -11.91 -1.09
N LEU A 99 4.96 -10.63 -0.86
CA LEU A 99 6.23 -9.98 -1.22
C LEU A 99 6.95 -9.66 0.10
N GLU A 100 7.88 -10.53 0.53
CA GLU A 100 8.18 -10.79 1.95
C GLU A 100 9.32 -9.95 2.57
N THR A 101 10.10 -9.24 1.76
CA THR A 101 11.41 -8.72 2.22
C THR A 101 11.75 -7.36 1.64
N GLY A 102 10.85 -6.38 1.69
CA GLY A 102 11.17 -5.07 1.14
C GLY A 102 10.99 -5.02 -0.38
N ALA A 103 10.40 -3.94 -0.88
CA ALA A 103 10.31 -3.70 -2.32
C ALA A 103 10.62 -2.24 -2.62
N SER A 104 11.52 -1.99 -3.56
CA SER A 104 11.86 -0.65 -4.03
C SER A 104 11.44 -0.47 -5.48
N PHE A 105 10.66 0.58 -5.75
CA PHE A 105 10.14 0.91 -7.07
C PHE A 105 10.77 2.22 -7.57
N GLY A 106 11.50 2.14 -8.68
CA GLY A 106 12.03 3.29 -9.39
C GLY A 106 10.99 4.02 -10.24
N ALA A 107 11.41 5.14 -10.85
CA ALA A 107 10.53 6.00 -11.63
C ALA A 107 9.80 5.26 -12.77
N GLY A 108 8.50 5.51 -12.93
CA GLY A 108 7.67 4.86 -13.96
C GLY A 108 7.28 3.41 -13.65
N SER A 109 7.74 2.84 -12.54
CA SER A 109 7.29 1.53 -12.07
C SER A 109 5.97 1.63 -11.34
N SER A 110 5.20 0.54 -11.34
CA SER A 110 3.90 0.46 -10.68
C SER A 110 3.75 -0.78 -9.82
N LEU A 111 3.25 -0.63 -8.59
CA LEU A 111 2.81 -1.73 -7.72
C LEU A 111 1.28 -1.72 -7.62
N SER A 112 0.62 -2.85 -7.88
CA SER A 112 -0.81 -3.03 -7.60
C SER A 112 -1.04 -4.17 -6.62
N VAL A 113 -1.73 -3.90 -5.52
CA VAL A 113 -2.08 -4.89 -4.50
C VAL A 113 -3.60 -5.06 -4.46
N HIS A 114 -4.10 -6.19 -4.92
CA HIS A 114 -5.53 -6.54 -4.91
C HIS A 114 -5.89 -7.52 -3.79
N GLY A 115 -4.88 -8.09 -3.13
CA GLY A 115 -4.97 -9.05 -2.04
C GLY A 115 -3.58 -9.63 -1.78
N GLY A 116 -3.45 -10.46 -0.74
CA GLY A 116 -2.14 -10.91 -0.26
C GLY A 116 -1.45 -9.86 0.61
N TRP A 117 -0.13 -9.99 0.75
CA TRP A 117 0.68 -9.17 1.65
C TRP A 117 1.94 -8.65 0.97
N VAL A 118 2.27 -7.40 1.24
CA VAL A 118 3.53 -6.77 0.83
C VAL A 118 4.21 -6.21 2.07
N GLY A 119 5.41 -6.67 2.33
CA GLY A 119 6.25 -6.17 3.40
C GLY A 119 6.91 -7.29 4.17
N GLY A 120 7.26 -7.05 5.42
CA GLY A 120 8.11 -7.91 6.22
C GLY A 120 9.31 -7.13 6.71
N LEU A 121 9.86 -7.57 7.84
CA LEU A 121 11.02 -6.96 8.47
C LEU A 121 12.29 -7.56 7.84
N PRO A 122 12.94 -6.92 6.85
CA PRO A 122 14.30 -7.28 6.50
C PRO A 122 15.20 -6.90 7.69
N ILE A 123 15.51 -7.88 8.54
CA ILE A 123 16.58 -7.75 9.52
C ILE A 123 17.88 -8.01 8.77
N ALA A 124 18.32 -7.05 7.96
CA ALA A 124 19.65 -7.08 7.35
C ALA A 124 20.61 -6.35 8.29
N ALA A 125 21.58 -7.08 8.86
CA ALA A 125 22.67 -6.53 9.69
C ALA A 125 22.23 -5.65 10.89
N GLY A 126 21.04 -5.91 11.46
CA GLY A 126 20.54 -5.19 12.64
C GLY A 126 19.89 -3.83 12.36
N THR A 127 19.68 -3.47 11.09
CA THR A 127 18.91 -2.26 10.72
C THR A 127 17.55 -2.67 10.16
N LEU A 128 16.47 -2.14 10.73
CA LEU A 128 15.13 -2.27 10.16
C LEU A 128 15.06 -1.44 8.88
N GLN A 129 14.92 -2.09 7.73
CA GLN A 129 14.70 -1.38 6.47
C GLN A 129 13.20 -1.19 6.19
N PRO A 130 12.84 -0.18 5.38
CA PRO A 130 11.47 0.03 4.94
C PRO A 130 10.94 -1.20 4.22
N SER A 131 9.71 -1.62 4.55
CA SER A 131 9.06 -2.77 3.92
C SER A 131 8.63 -2.48 2.48
N VAL A 132 8.34 -1.23 2.14
CA VAL A 132 8.05 -0.78 0.77
C VAL A 132 8.60 0.62 0.56
N VAL A 133 9.25 0.85 -0.58
CA VAL A 133 9.77 2.13 -1.04
C VAL A 133 9.16 2.46 -2.39
N ILE A 134 8.27 3.45 -2.43
CA ILE A 134 7.71 3.99 -3.66
C ILE A 134 8.54 5.21 -4.04
N GLY A 135 9.52 5.03 -4.93
CA GLY A 135 10.42 6.10 -5.34
C GLY A 135 9.73 7.24 -6.11
N ALA A 136 10.44 8.35 -6.27
CA ALA A 136 9.91 9.49 -7.03
C ALA A 136 9.55 9.09 -8.46
N GLY A 137 8.33 9.45 -8.90
CA GLY A 137 7.77 9.07 -10.19
C GLY A 137 7.28 7.62 -10.28
N ALA A 138 7.40 6.82 -9.22
CA ALA A 138 6.74 5.52 -9.12
C ALA A 138 5.30 5.70 -8.58
N ARG A 139 4.46 4.69 -8.80
CA ARG A 139 3.08 4.65 -8.30
C ARG A 139 2.77 3.33 -7.63
N ALA A 140 2.01 3.34 -6.53
CA ALA A 140 1.42 2.15 -5.95
C ALA A 140 -0.09 2.33 -5.76
N ASP A 141 -0.86 1.30 -6.09
CA ASP A 141 -2.30 1.25 -5.88
C ASP A 141 -2.65 0.05 -4.98
N VAL A 142 -3.25 0.32 -3.82
CA VAL A 142 -3.69 -0.71 -2.86
C VAL A 142 -5.21 -0.77 -2.87
N HIS A 143 -5.76 -1.80 -3.51
CA HIS A 143 -7.19 -2.05 -3.61
C HIS A 143 -7.71 -2.97 -2.50
N GLY A 144 -6.82 -3.76 -1.89
CA GLY A 144 -7.09 -4.72 -0.83
C GLY A 144 -5.79 -5.35 -0.33
N GLY A 145 -5.89 -6.27 0.62
CA GLY A 145 -4.71 -6.90 1.24
C GLY A 145 -4.04 -6.02 2.31
N SER A 146 -2.76 -6.24 2.53
CA SER A 146 -2.00 -5.59 3.59
C SER A 146 -0.62 -5.15 3.09
N VAL A 147 -0.26 -3.89 3.34
CA VAL A 147 1.12 -3.40 3.25
C VAL A 147 1.63 -3.25 4.68
N ASP A 148 2.80 -3.83 4.96
CA ASP A 148 3.39 -3.81 6.29
C ASP A 148 3.82 -2.41 6.74
N ALA A 149 4.16 -2.26 8.02
CA ALA A 149 4.66 -1.00 8.58
C ALA A 149 5.98 -0.58 7.93
N GLY A 150 6.27 0.72 7.96
CA GLY A 150 7.50 1.28 7.43
C GLY A 150 7.48 1.55 5.92
N ALA A 151 6.31 1.63 5.28
CA ALA A 151 6.22 2.05 3.88
C ALA A 151 6.71 3.50 3.73
N GLN A 152 7.63 3.76 2.79
CA GLN A 152 8.14 5.09 2.48
C GLN A 152 7.72 5.53 1.08
N VAL A 153 7.12 6.72 1.00
CA VAL A 153 6.50 7.24 -0.22
C VAL A 153 7.21 8.52 -0.66
N TRP A 154 7.94 8.45 -1.76
CA TRP A 154 8.46 9.60 -2.52
C TRP A 154 7.72 9.82 -3.85
N GLY A 155 6.97 8.81 -4.33
CA GLY A 155 6.09 8.88 -5.50
C GLY A 155 4.63 9.05 -5.12
N GLU A 156 3.74 8.32 -5.79
CA GLU A 156 2.29 8.35 -5.55
C GLU A 156 1.81 7.02 -4.93
N LEU A 157 1.10 7.07 -3.80
CA LEU A 157 0.43 5.93 -3.20
C LEU A 157 -1.08 6.17 -3.13
N ASN A 158 -1.86 5.32 -3.78
CA ASN A 158 -3.31 5.35 -3.74
C ASN A 158 -3.84 4.18 -2.91
N VAL A 159 -4.72 4.47 -1.95
CA VAL A 159 -5.26 3.51 -0.99
C VAL A 159 -6.77 3.47 -1.15
N PHE A 160 -7.27 2.45 -1.83
CA PHE A 160 -8.70 2.25 -2.08
C PHE A 160 -9.36 1.32 -1.07
N GLY A 161 -8.56 0.50 -0.37
CA GLY A 161 -9.01 -0.49 0.62
C GLY A 161 -7.82 -1.25 1.21
N GLY A 162 -8.10 -2.27 2.02
CA GLY A 162 -7.06 -3.08 2.67
C GLY A 162 -6.53 -2.47 3.97
N SER A 163 -5.29 -2.79 4.32
CA SER A 163 -4.59 -2.24 5.49
C SER A 163 -3.19 -1.77 5.13
N LEU A 164 -2.79 -0.60 5.64
CA LEU A 164 -1.43 -0.07 5.55
C LEU A 164 -0.83 0.00 6.94
N GLY A 165 0.40 -0.48 7.12
CA GLY A 165 1.10 -0.47 8.39
C GLY A 165 0.40 -1.21 9.53
N ALA A 166 -0.46 -2.18 9.18
CA ALA A 166 -0.87 -3.18 10.13
C ALA A 166 0.22 -4.24 10.16
N ASP A 167 0.89 -4.40 11.30
CA ASP A 167 1.74 -5.55 11.56
C ASP A 167 0.82 -6.80 11.50
N PRO A 168 0.84 -7.58 10.40
CA PRO A 168 -0.15 -8.65 10.20
C PRO A 168 0.16 -9.83 11.11
N ILE A 169 1.40 -9.91 11.55
CA ILE A 169 1.82 -10.88 12.51
C ILE A 169 1.45 -10.24 13.84
N GLY A 170 0.31 -10.66 14.38
CA GLY A 170 0.03 -10.58 15.82
C GLY A 170 1.05 -11.43 16.59
N LEU A 171 2.35 -11.23 16.34
CA LEU A 171 3.42 -11.67 17.21
C LEU A 171 2.98 -11.19 18.58
N PRO A 172 2.70 -12.13 19.50
CA PRO A 172 2.54 -11.76 20.88
C PRO A 172 3.74 -10.88 21.20
N THR A 173 3.50 -9.72 21.78
CA THR A 173 4.46 -8.66 22.12
C THR A 173 5.57 -9.10 23.09
N GLY A 174 5.94 -10.39 23.10
CA GLY A 174 6.67 -11.09 24.14
C GLY A 174 7.84 -11.95 23.69
N LEU A 175 8.33 -11.87 22.45
CA LEU A 175 9.57 -12.59 22.07
C LEU A 175 10.60 -11.68 21.39
N ALA A 176 11.23 -10.86 22.24
CA ALA A 176 12.65 -10.50 22.30
C ALA A 176 12.81 -9.00 22.68
N PRO A 177 13.66 -8.66 23.67
CA PRO A 177 14.03 -7.29 23.96
C PRO A 177 14.97 -6.79 22.85
N PHE A 178 14.42 -6.48 21.68
CA PHE A 178 15.08 -5.55 20.76
C PHE A 178 14.86 -4.14 21.29
N ASP A 179 15.95 -3.37 21.27
CA ASP A 179 16.12 -2.09 21.94
C ASP A 179 15.00 -1.08 21.63
N VAL A 180 14.67 -0.26 22.63
CA VAL A 180 13.51 0.64 22.68
C VAL A 180 13.51 1.69 21.56
N GLU A 181 14.64 1.88 20.88
CA GLU A 181 14.78 2.78 19.73
C GLU A 181 14.22 2.23 18.40
N THR A 182 13.97 0.91 18.30
CA THR A 182 13.54 0.28 17.04
C THR A 182 12.02 0.10 16.87
N ARG A 183 11.22 0.46 17.89
CA ARG A 183 9.75 0.34 17.86
C ARG A 183 9.03 1.54 17.20
N TYR A 184 9.76 2.49 16.65
CA TYR A 184 9.22 3.62 15.89
C TYR A 184 9.06 3.26 14.42
N GLN A 185 8.31 2.21 14.14
CA GLN A 185 7.89 1.96 12.77
C GLN A 185 6.66 2.82 12.49
N ASP A 186 6.89 3.95 11.82
CA ASP A 186 5.83 4.70 11.17
C ASP A 186 5.05 3.71 10.29
N SER A 187 3.72 3.67 10.39
CA SER A 187 2.90 2.79 9.53
C SER A 187 3.14 3.14 8.06
N VAL A 188 3.11 4.44 7.78
CA VAL A 188 3.34 5.03 6.47
C VAL A 188 4.10 6.34 6.67
N ARG A 189 5.23 6.50 5.98
CA ARG A 189 5.99 7.74 5.94
C ARG A 189 5.96 8.37 4.56
N VAL A 190 5.28 9.50 4.43
CA VAL A 190 5.22 10.33 3.24
C VAL A 190 6.35 11.33 3.29
N ARG A 191 7.25 11.26 2.31
CA ARG A 191 8.44 12.11 2.22
C ARG A 191 8.13 13.36 1.41
N HIS A 192 9.07 14.29 1.40
CA HIS A 192 9.01 15.48 0.54
C HIS A 192 8.72 15.12 -0.92
N GLY A 193 7.68 15.73 -1.50
CA GLY A 193 7.21 15.48 -2.87
C GLY A 193 6.42 14.19 -3.05
N GLY A 194 6.30 13.35 -2.01
CA GLY A 194 5.45 12.18 -2.00
C GLY A 194 3.98 12.57 -1.84
N VAL A 195 3.10 11.82 -2.51
CA VAL A 195 1.65 12.02 -2.49
C VAL A 195 0.97 10.75 -2.03
N VAL A 196 0.12 10.83 -1.01
CA VAL A 196 -0.75 9.74 -0.57
C VAL A 196 -2.21 10.14 -0.74
N ASN A 197 -2.97 9.34 -1.49
CA ASN A 197 -4.41 9.50 -1.68
C ASN A 197 -5.15 8.36 -0.98
N VAL A 198 -5.96 8.69 0.01
CA VAL A 198 -6.68 7.72 0.84
C VAL A 198 -8.18 7.79 0.57
N TYR A 199 -8.71 6.76 -0.07
CA TYR A 199 -10.13 6.59 -0.35
C TYR A 199 -10.80 5.59 0.60
N GLY A 200 -10.03 4.70 1.20
CA GLY A 200 -10.57 3.64 2.06
C GLY A 200 -9.51 2.80 2.76
N GLY A 201 -9.97 1.78 3.46
CA GLY A 201 -9.14 0.83 4.20
C GLY A 201 -8.79 1.25 5.62
N LEU A 202 -7.83 0.54 6.20
CA LEU A 202 -7.28 0.81 7.52
C LEU A 202 -5.86 1.36 7.36
N ILE A 203 -5.60 2.56 7.87
CA ILE A 203 -4.24 3.04 8.03
C ILE A 203 -3.86 2.76 9.48
N GLY A 204 -2.78 2.02 9.66
CA GLY A 204 -2.18 1.75 10.95
C GLY A 204 -1.81 3.06 11.63
N GLN A 205 -1.66 3.01 12.94
CA GLN A 205 -1.24 4.17 13.72
C GLN A 205 0.13 4.66 13.24
N HIS A 206 0.44 5.95 13.41
CA HIS A 206 1.74 6.56 13.08
C HIS A 206 1.89 6.94 11.62
N LEU A 207 0.85 7.55 11.03
CA LEU A 207 1.03 8.23 9.76
C LEU A 207 2.03 9.37 9.96
N ARG A 208 3.10 9.37 9.18
CA ARG A 208 4.13 10.40 9.19
C ARG A 208 4.19 11.14 7.86
N ALA A 209 3.90 12.43 7.84
CA ALA A 209 4.05 13.29 6.66
C ALA A 209 5.14 14.35 6.92
N ASP A 210 6.27 14.23 6.21
CA ASP A 210 7.40 15.18 6.29
C ASP A 210 7.09 16.48 5.49
N ASP A 211 7.92 17.51 5.62
CA ASP A 211 7.76 18.78 4.88
C ASP A 211 7.66 18.59 3.36
N GLY A 212 6.68 19.24 2.74
CA GLY A 212 6.39 19.14 1.31
C GLY A 212 5.76 17.82 0.88
N ALA A 213 5.35 16.96 1.81
CA ALA A 213 4.46 15.83 1.53
C ALA A 213 3.03 16.29 1.29
N GLU A 214 2.27 15.53 0.50
CA GLU A 214 0.83 15.73 0.29
C GLU A 214 0.04 14.49 0.74
N VAL A 215 -0.96 14.70 1.60
CA VAL A 215 -1.89 13.66 2.05
C VAL A 215 -3.31 14.12 1.74
N ASN A 216 -4.01 13.36 0.91
CA ASN A 216 -5.36 13.66 0.47
C ASN A 216 -6.33 12.59 1.00
N LEU A 217 -7.27 12.99 1.84
CA LEU A 217 -8.30 12.11 2.40
C LEU A 217 -9.63 12.33 1.68
N PHE A 218 -10.15 11.28 1.04
CA PHE A 218 -11.45 11.30 0.38
C PHE A 218 -12.50 10.69 1.32
N VAL A 219 -13.42 11.52 1.80
CA VAL A 219 -14.26 11.21 2.95
C VAL A 219 -15.76 11.31 2.66
N LEU A 220 -16.56 10.59 3.44
CA LEU A 220 -18.01 10.77 3.57
C LEU A 220 -18.39 11.73 4.68
N SER A 221 -17.53 11.87 5.69
CA SER A 221 -17.66 12.88 6.74
C SER A 221 -16.31 13.12 7.42
N ALA A 222 -16.16 14.31 8.01
CA ALA A 222 -14.97 14.67 8.77
C ALA A 222 -15.33 15.63 9.90
N SER A 223 -14.70 15.43 11.06
CA SER A 223 -14.76 16.31 12.21
C SER A 223 -13.37 16.57 12.77
N LEU A 224 -13.16 17.77 13.29
CA LEU A 224 -11.95 18.18 13.97
C LEU A 224 -12.32 18.55 15.41
N ASP A 225 -11.71 17.88 16.38
CA ASP A 225 -12.04 17.97 17.81
C ASP A 225 -13.54 17.79 18.08
N GLY A 226 -14.15 16.82 17.38
CA GLY A 226 -15.58 16.52 17.45
C GLY A 226 -16.50 17.51 16.72
N ALA A 227 -16.00 18.63 16.20
CA ALA A 227 -16.78 19.59 15.42
C ALA A 227 -16.72 19.27 13.92
N ALA A 228 -17.89 19.19 13.26
CA ALA A 228 -17.96 18.89 11.83
C ALA A 228 -17.28 19.98 10.97
N LEU A 229 -16.54 19.57 9.93
CA LEU A 229 -15.80 20.50 9.06
C LEU A 229 -16.68 21.32 8.09
N GLY A 230 -17.98 21.02 7.98
CA GLY A 230 -18.94 21.80 7.18
C GLY A 230 -18.71 21.73 5.65
N LEU A 231 -18.21 20.60 5.14
CA LEU A 231 -17.90 20.43 3.71
C LEU A 231 -19.17 20.22 2.88
N GLY A 232 -19.24 20.84 1.70
CA GLY A 232 -20.19 20.49 0.64
C GLY A 232 -19.65 19.36 -0.25
N LEU A 233 -20.50 18.68 -1.03
CA LEU A 233 -20.07 17.60 -1.94
C LEU A 233 -19.05 18.13 -2.97
N GLY A 234 -17.91 17.44 -3.09
CA GLY A 234 -16.76 17.88 -3.89
C GLY A 234 -15.94 19.00 -3.25
N GLY A 235 -16.40 19.55 -2.12
CA GLY A 235 -15.68 20.56 -1.35
C GLY A 235 -14.43 19.97 -0.71
N THR A 236 -13.33 20.72 -0.80
CA THR A 236 -12.05 20.38 -0.20
C THR A 236 -11.70 21.39 0.88
N ARG A 237 -11.11 20.92 1.97
CA ARG A 237 -10.57 21.77 3.03
C ARG A 237 -9.17 21.31 3.40
N THR A 238 -8.25 22.25 3.38
CA THR A 238 -6.92 22.06 3.95
C THR A 238 -7.00 22.12 5.47
N ILE A 239 -6.31 21.21 6.14
CA ILE A 239 -6.20 21.16 7.59
C ILE A 239 -4.81 21.70 7.94
N ASP A 240 -4.75 22.86 8.59
CA ASP A 240 -3.50 23.54 8.97
C ASP A 240 -3.18 23.43 10.47
N LEU A 241 -4.10 22.88 11.26
CA LEU A 241 -3.92 22.71 12.70
C LEU A 241 -2.98 21.54 13.01
N ARG A 242 -1.96 21.77 13.85
CA ARG A 242 -0.89 20.81 14.21
C ARG A 242 -0.59 20.72 15.71
N GLY A 243 -1.52 21.20 16.54
CA GLY A 243 -1.36 21.30 18.00
C GLY A 243 -1.97 20.15 18.81
N GLY A 244 -1.96 18.92 18.28
CA GLY A 244 -2.58 17.74 18.89
C GLY A 244 -4.10 17.62 18.64
N ALA A 245 -4.63 18.36 17.66
CA ALA A 245 -6.04 18.28 17.30
C ALA A 245 -6.41 16.88 16.78
N ALA A 246 -7.58 16.38 17.14
CA ALA A 246 -8.07 15.07 16.70
C ALA A 246 -8.90 15.23 15.42
N LEU A 247 -8.40 14.68 14.30
CA LEU A 247 -9.13 14.60 13.04
C LEU A 247 -9.75 13.21 12.92
N ASP A 248 -11.07 13.14 13.04
CA ASP A 248 -11.85 11.93 12.83
C ASP A 248 -12.54 12.00 11.47
N VAL A 249 -12.32 10.99 10.63
CA VAL A 249 -12.95 10.90 9.31
C VAL A 249 -13.62 9.55 9.07
N VAL A 250 -14.66 9.57 8.25
CA VAL A 250 -15.22 8.36 7.62
C VAL A 250 -14.80 8.43 6.16
N LEU A 251 -13.96 7.50 5.71
CA LEU A 251 -13.42 7.46 4.34
C LEU A 251 -14.51 7.07 3.32
N ALA A 252 -14.22 7.22 2.03
CA ALA A 252 -15.17 6.98 0.94
C ALA A 252 -15.75 5.56 0.91
N ASP A 253 -15.01 4.56 1.36
CA ASP A 253 -15.48 3.17 1.49
C ASP A 253 -16.29 2.89 2.78
N GLY A 254 -16.43 3.89 3.67
CA GLY A 254 -17.13 3.78 4.95
C GLY A 254 -16.25 3.38 6.13
N SER A 255 -14.96 3.08 5.92
CA SER A 255 -14.00 2.84 7.00
C SER A 255 -13.74 4.12 7.80
N ARG A 256 -13.23 3.97 9.03
CA ARG A 256 -12.93 5.09 9.93
C ARG A 256 -11.42 5.25 10.08
N LEU A 257 -10.98 6.49 10.07
CA LEU A 257 -9.60 6.88 10.35
C LEU A 257 -9.62 8.02 11.37
N GLY A 258 -8.88 7.85 12.46
CA GLY A 258 -8.60 8.91 13.42
C GLY A 258 -7.13 9.27 13.35
N LEU A 259 -6.83 10.57 13.24
CA LEU A 259 -5.47 11.10 13.24
C LEU A 259 -5.32 12.09 14.39
N VAL A 260 -4.20 12.01 15.11
CA VAL A 260 -3.79 13.07 16.05
C VAL A 260 -2.80 13.98 15.34
N LEU A 261 -3.17 15.23 15.09
CA LEU A 261 -2.37 16.15 14.30
C LEU A 261 -1.30 16.82 15.18
N ASP A 262 -0.13 16.18 15.28
CA ASP A 262 1.01 16.68 16.05
C ASP A 262 2.22 16.96 15.13
N GLU A 263 2.90 18.09 15.35
CA GLU A 263 4.12 18.49 14.63
C GLU A 263 5.40 18.17 15.41
N THR A 264 5.31 17.72 16.66
CA THR A 264 6.49 17.41 17.46
C THR A 264 7.10 16.07 17.06
N GLY A 265 6.24 15.11 16.69
CA GLY A 265 6.64 13.73 16.36
C GLY A 265 7.36 13.04 17.49
N LEU A 266 7.31 13.63 18.69
CA LEU A 266 7.96 13.09 19.87
C LEU A 266 7.01 12.06 20.48
N PRO A 267 7.52 10.88 20.83
CA PRO A 267 6.74 9.94 21.60
C PRO A 267 6.34 10.60 22.92
N LEU A 268 5.06 10.50 23.26
CA LEU A 268 4.59 10.91 24.57
C LEU A 268 5.24 9.97 25.60
N ILE A 269 6.14 10.48 26.44
CA ILE A 269 6.74 9.65 27.50
C ILE A 269 5.71 9.54 28.63
N GLY A 270 5.05 8.40 28.72
CA GLY A 270 4.13 8.08 29.80
C GLY A 270 4.87 7.64 31.06
N PRO A 271 4.20 7.62 32.23
CA PRO A 271 4.80 7.19 33.50
C PRO A 271 5.23 5.72 33.49
N THR A 272 4.74 4.92 32.54
CA THR A 272 5.07 3.50 32.36
C THR A 272 6.04 3.24 31.20
N GLY A 273 6.63 4.27 30.60
CA GLY A 273 7.54 4.17 29.45
C GLY A 273 7.04 4.96 28.22
N PRO A 274 7.75 4.88 27.09
CA PRO A 274 7.34 5.55 25.86
C PRO A 274 5.95 5.05 25.45
N VAL A 275 4.99 5.98 25.41
CA VAL A 275 3.72 5.77 24.71
C VAL A 275 4.04 5.86 23.23
N GLN A 276 3.34 5.04 22.44
CA GLN A 276 3.34 5.11 20.98
C GLN A 276 3.43 6.56 20.50
N ALA A 277 4.26 6.82 19.49
CA ALA A 277 4.30 8.14 18.87
C ALA A 277 2.87 8.52 18.42
N PRO A 278 2.47 9.79 18.47
CA PRO A 278 1.27 10.21 17.76
C PRO A 278 1.52 10.15 16.24
N ASP A 279 0.45 10.26 15.45
CA ASP A 279 0.63 10.60 14.04
C ASP A 279 1.40 11.92 13.93
N TYR A 280 2.30 12.01 12.97
CA TYR A 280 3.11 13.19 12.73
C TYR A 280 2.74 13.80 11.39
N VAL A 281 2.28 15.03 11.41
CA VAL A 281 2.05 15.79 10.18
C VAL A 281 2.83 17.07 10.30
N SER A 282 3.91 17.23 9.53
CA SER A 282 4.68 18.46 9.58
C SER A 282 3.82 19.67 9.21
N SER A 283 4.17 20.85 9.72
CA SER A 283 3.54 22.11 9.34
C SER A 283 3.82 22.48 7.87
N GLY A 284 4.90 21.97 7.29
CA GLY A 284 5.18 22.06 5.85
C GLY A 284 4.48 20.99 4.99
N ALA A 285 3.75 20.05 5.57
CA ALA A 285 2.99 19.04 4.84
C ALA A 285 1.55 19.50 4.55
N LEU A 286 1.06 19.22 3.34
CA LEU A 286 -0.29 19.53 2.92
C LEU A 286 -1.23 18.36 3.27
N LEU A 287 -2.12 18.56 4.23
CA LEU A 287 -3.19 17.61 4.55
C LEU A 287 -4.53 18.18 4.06
N THR A 288 -5.15 17.51 3.09
CA THR A 288 -6.48 17.90 2.58
C THR A 288 -7.53 16.84 2.87
N VAL A 289 -8.76 17.31 3.05
CA VAL A 289 -9.95 16.48 3.20
C VAL A 289 -10.96 16.90 2.13
N THR A 290 -11.37 15.96 1.28
CA THR A 290 -12.34 16.18 0.21
C THR A 290 -13.59 15.33 0.45
N LEU A 291 -14.75 15.98 0.52
CA LEU A 291 -16.02 15.27 0.66
C LEU A 291 -16.42 14.65 -0.69
N VAL A 292 -16.56 13.33 -0.72
CA VAL A 292 -16.98 12.58 -1.91
C VAL A 292 -18.38 11.96 -1.73
N PRO A 293 -19.11 11.73 -2.82
CA PRO A 293 -20.39 11.05 -2.74
C PRO A 293 -20.24 9.60 -2.24
N ALA A 294 -21.19 9.14 -1.42
CA ALA A 294 -21.20 7.76 -0.94
C ALA A 294 -21.24 6.76 -2.10
N PRO A 295 -20.53 5.62 -2.00
CA PRO A 295 -20.59 4.55 -3.00
C PRO A 295 -22.04 4.18 -3.28
N GLY A 296 -22.44 4.19 -4.56
CA GLY A 296 -23.80 3.87 -4.99
C GLY A 296 -24.76 5.06 -5.14
N SER A 297 -24.45 6.24 -4.58
CA SER A 297 -25.27 7.44 -4.80
C SER A 297 -25.26 7.89 -6.27
N ALA A 298 -24.12 7.74 -6.97
CA ALA A 298 -24.01 7.97 -8.40
C ALA A 298 -24.86 6.99 -9.23
N ALA A 299 -24.94 5.72 -8.80
CA ALA A 299 -25.79 4.72 -9.44
C ALA A 299 -27.28 5.09 -9.30
N LEU A 300 -27.69 5.59 -8.13
CA LEU A 300 -29.05 6.09 -7.91
C LEU A 300 -29.35 7.31 -8.79
N LEU A 301 -28.44 8.28 -8.88
CA LEU A 301 -28.60 9.43 -9.76
C LEU A 301 -28.71 9.02 -11.24
N GLY A 302 -27.87 8.06 -11.67
CA GLY A 302 -27.93 7.49 -13.02
C GLY A 302 -29.26 6.79 -13.29
N MET A 303 -29.74 5.95 -12.36
CA MET A 303 -31.04 5.27 -12.49
C MET A 303 -32.21 6.26 -12.51
N CYS A 304 -32.19 7.29 -11.65
CA CYS A 304 -33.18 8.35 -11.66
C CYS A 304 -33.19 9.10 -13.00
N GLY A 305 -32.01 9.41 -13.56
CA GLY A 305 -31.88 10.02 -14.88
C GLY A 305 -32.45 9.15 -16.00
N LEU A 306 -32.17 7.84 -15.98
CA LEU A 306 -32.69 6.87 -16.96
C LEU A 306 -34.22 6.71 -16.86
N LEU A 307 -34.77 6.66 -15.64
CA LEU A 307 -36.22 6.58 -15.41
C LEU A 307 -36.94 7.86 -15.86
N ALA A 308 -36.34 9.03 -15.61
CA ALA A 308 -36.85 10.31 -16.09
C ALA A 308 -36.83 10.40 -17.63
N ALA A 309 -35.77 9.91 -18.27
CA ALA A 309 -35.67 9.85 -19.73
C ALA A 309 -36.70 8.88 -20.35
N ARG A 310 -36.98 7.74 -19.69
CA ARG A 310 -37.97 6.76 -20.17
C ARG A 310 -39.41 7.28 -20.11
N ARG A 311 -39.76 8.15 -19.15
CA ARG A 311 -41.10 8.77 -19.08
C ARG A 311 -41.39 9.81 -20.17
N ARG A 312 -40.37 10.26 -20.91
CA ARG A 312 -40.51 11.24 -22.00
C ARG A 312 -40.63 10.61 -23.39
N ARG A 313 -40.57 9.28 -23.48
CA ARG A 313 -40.81 8.51 -24.70
C ARG A 313 -42.17 7.84 -24.58
#